data_AF-F4G8Y0-F1
#
_entry.id   AF-F4G8Y0-F1
#
_cell.length_a   1.000
_cell.length_b   1.000
_cell.length_c   1.000
_cell.angle_alpha   90.00
_cell.angle_beta   90.00
_cell.angle_gamma   90.00
#
_symmetry.space_group_name_H-M   'P 1'
#
loop_
_entity.id
_entity.type
_entity.pdbx_description
1 polymer ?
#
loop_
_entity_poly.entity_id
_entity_poly.type
_entity_poly.pdbx_seq_one_letter_code
_entity_poly.pdbx_strand_id
1 'polypeptide(L)' 'MTRHTTLRLVFWAALAAFLAWDWSSSKPVDLRLEPPLIAAGSGQAAAGGHCSMPD' A
#
# COMPACT_ATOMS: atom_id res chain seq x y z
N MET A 1 16.96 -20.07 26.43
CA MET A 1 15.74 -19.64 25.71
C MET A 1 15.06 -20.85 25.10
N THR A 2 13.73 -20.94 25.14
CA THR A 2 13.00 -22.05 24.50
C THR A 2 12.84 -21.78 23.00
N ARG A 3 12.64 -22.84 22.19
CA ARG A 3 12.41 -22.71 20.74
C ARG A 3 11.27 -21.76 20.40
N HIS A 4 10.18 -21.78 21.18
CA HIS A 4 9.05 -20.88 21.02
C HIS A 4 9.43 -19.42 21.29
N THR A 5 10.23 -19.15 22.33
CA THR A 5 10.73 -17.79 22.60
C THR A 5 11.60 -17.29 21.46
N THR A 6 12.50 -18.13 20.94
CA THR A 6 13.36 -17.78 19.81
C THR A 6 12.55 -17.46 18.55
N LEU A 7 11.61 -18.33 18.16
CA LEU A 7 10.78 -18.11 16.98
C LEU A 7 9.91 -16.86 17.10
N ARG A 8 9.38 -16.59 18.30
CA ARG A 8 8.62 -15.36 18.56
C ARG A 8 9.50 -14.12 18.38
N LEU A 9 10.73 -14.12 18.90
CA LEU A 9 11.65 -13.00 18.72
C LEU A 9 12.04 -12.81 17.25
N VAL A 10 12.35 -13.90 16.55
CA VAL A 10 12.68 -13.88 15.11
C VAL A 10 11.50 -13.31 14.31
N PHE A 11 10.27 -13.74 14.59
CA PHE A 11 9.07 -13.23 13.94
C PHE A 11 8.94 -11.72 14.14
N TRP A 12 9.01 -11.24 15.38
CA TRP A 12 8.84 -9.82 15.67
C TRP A 12 9.98 -8.96 15.09
N ALA A 13 11.22 -9.47 15.11
CA ALA A 13 12.35 -8.78 14.49
C ALA A 13 12.18 -8.68 12.97
N ALA A 14 11.77 -9.77 12.30
CA ALA A 14 11.51 -9.77 10.86
C ALA A 14 10.35 -8.84 10.49
N LEU A 15 9.25 -8.86 11.27
CA LEU A 15 8.10 -7.98 11.05
C LEU A 15 8.49 -6.51 11.19
N ALA A 16 9.23 -6.14 12.25
CA ALA A 16 9.67 -4.77 12.45
C ALA A 16 10.59 -4.29 11.32
N ALA A 17 11.53 -5.14 10.88
CA ALA A 17 12.40 -4.84 9.74
C ALA A 17 11.61 -4.65 8.44
N PHE A 18 10.62 -5.52 8.19
CA PHE A 18 9.74 -5.41 7.02
C PHE A 18 8.95 -4.11 7.03
N LEU A 19 8.32 -3.74 8.16
CA LEU A 19 7.55 -2.50 8.28
C LEU A 19 8.43 -1.26 8.13
N ALA A 20 9.63 -1.26 8.70
CA ALA A 20 10.55 -0.14 8.56
C ALA A 20 11.00 0.03 7.09
N TRP A 21 11.30 -1.07 6.41
CA TRP A 21 11.64 -1.05 5.00
C TRP A 21 10.48 -0.56 4.13
N ASP A 22 9.28 -1.12 4.34
CA ASP A 22 8.04 -0.72 3.65
C ASP A 22 7.76 0.77 3.83
N TRP A 23 7.83 1.27 5.06
CA TRP A 23 7.63 2.70 5.35
C TRP A 23 8.65 3.59 4.64
N SER A 24 9.92 3.18 4.62
CA SER A 24 10.99 3.97 3.98
C SER A 24 10.93 3.95 2.45
N SER A 25 10.39 2.88 1.86
CA SER A 25 10.39 2.66 0.42
C SER A 25 9.07 3.06 -0.24
N SER A 26 7.97 3.02 0.51
CA SER A 26 6.66 3.41 0.03
C SER A 26 6.62 4.91 -0.24
N LYS A 27 6.02 5.27 -1.37
CA LYS A 27 5.73 6.67 -1.67
C LYS A 27 4.74 7.20 -0.65
N PRO A 28 4.86 8.47 -0.21
CA PRO A 28 3.84 9.11 0.60
C PRO A 28 2.48 8.99 -0.07
N VAL A 29 1.44 8.73 0.72
CA VAL A 29 0.08 8.78 0.20
C VAL A 29 -0.20 10.19 -0.30
N ASP A 30 -0.49 10.32 -1.59
CA ASP A 30 -0.93 11.58 -2.16
C ASP A 30 -2.44 11.64 -2.08
N LEU A 31 -2.94 12.35 -1.06
CA LEU A 31 -4.36 12.53 -0.78
C LEU A 31 -5.10 13.32 -1.87
N ARG A 32 -4.38 13.89 -2.85
CA ARG A 32 -4.95 14.66 -3.96
C ARG A 32 -4.74 13.96 -5.30
N LEU A 33 -4.08 12.80 -5.31
CA LEU A 33 -3.91 11.96 -6.48
C LEU A 33 -5.13 11.03 -6.64
N GLU A 34 -6.30 11.64 -6.65
CA GLU A 34 -7.54 10.96 -6.98
C GLU A 34 -7.46 10.53 -8.46
N PRO A 35 -7.77 9.27 -8.80
CA PRO A 35 -7.87 8.86 -10.19
C PRO A 35 -8.79 9.83 -10.91
N PRO A 36 -8.37 10.42 -12.05
CA PRO A 36 -9.18 11.44 -12.71
C PRO A 36 -10.53 10.84 -13.08
N LEU A 37 -11.62 11.50 -12.66
CA LEU A 37 -12.99 11.11 -13.02
C LEU A 37 -13.14 11.10 -14.56
N ILE A 38 -12.48 12.06 -15.23
CA ILE A 38 -12.34 12.13 -16.68
C ILE A 38 -10.88 12.44 -17.01
N ALA A 39 -10.20 11.52 -17.70
CA ALA A 39 -8.79 11.67 -18.08
C ALA A 39 -8.61 12.47 -19.38
N ALA A 40 -9.28 13.62 -19.52
CA ALA A 40 -9.31 14.39 -20.77
C ALA A 40 -7.89 14.86 -21.19
N GLY A 41 -7.34 14.25 -22.25
CA GLY A 41 -6.06 14.65 -22.85
C GLY A 41 -4.79 14.23 -22.10
N SER A 42 -4.90 13.52 -20.97
CA SER A 42 -3.74 13.14 -20.13
C SER A 42 -3.06 11.82 -20.51
N GLY A 43 -3.71 11.00 -21.35
CA GLY A 43 -3.25 9.66 -21.70
C GLY A 43 -3.33 8.63 -20.56
N GLN A 44 -3.80 9.01 -19.37
CA GLN A 44 -4.04 8.10 -18.24
C GLN A 44 -5.40 7.41 -18.38
N ALA A 45 -5.52 6.16 -17.92
CA ALA A 45 -6.82 5.49 -17.87
C ALA A 45 -7.64 6.04 -16.68
N ALA A 46 -8.87 6.49 -16.94
CA ALA A 46 -9.80 6.86 -15.87
C ALA A 46 -10.25 5.59 -15.14
N ALA A 47 -9.80 5.40 -13.90
CA ALA A 47 -10.07 4.20 -13.11
C ALA A 47 -11.13 4.41 -11.99
N GLY A 48 -11.60 5.64 -11.80
CA GLY A 48 -12.38 6.06 -10.62
C GLY A 48 -13.91 5.89 -10.71
N GLY A 49 -14.47 5.30 -11.76
CA GLY A 49 -15.93 5.31 -12.00
C GLY A 49 -16.62 3.95 -12.13
N HIS A 50 -15.89 2.83 -12.12
CA HIS A 50 -16.47 1.52 -12.46
C HIS A 50 -17.35 0.93 -11.34
N CYS A 51 -17.10 1.26 -10.07
CA CYS A 51 -17.87 0.74 -8.94
C CYS A 51 -19.13 1.56 -8.61
N SER A 52 -19.34 2.69 -9.28
CA SER A 52 -20.49 3.59 -9.08
C SER A 52 -21.41 3.68 -10.30
N MET A 53 -21.12 2.92 -11.36
CA MET A 53 -22.06 2.75 -12.47
C MET A 53 -23.16 1.78 -12.02
N PRO A 54 -24.43 2.20 -11.96
CA PRO A 54 -25.53 1.25 -11.93
C PRO A 54 -25.51 0.44 -13.23
N ASP A 55 -25.80 -0.86 -13.14
CA ASP A 55 -26.14 -1.70 -14.29
C ASP A 55 -27.33 -1.11 -15.08
#